data_AF-A0A838JVX7-F1
#
_entry.id   AF-A0A838JVX7-F1
#
_cell.length_a   1.000
_cell.length_b   1.000
_cell.length_c   1.000
_cell.angle_alpha   90.00
_cell.angle_beta   90.00
_cell.angle_gamma   90.00
#
_symmetry.space_group_name_H-M   'P 1'
#
loop_
_entity.id
_entity.type
_entity.pdbx_description
1 polymer ?
#
loop_
_entity_poly.entity_id
_entity_poly.type
_entity_poly.pdbx_seq_one_letter_code
_entity_poly.pdbx_strand_id
1 'polypeptide(L)' 'MLGQLEGRGKSSGVPVDASLGMVFDFRDGAISRIRGYLDHAEASRAASLPE' A
#
# COMPACT_ATOMS: atom_id res chain seq x y z
N MET A 1 -7.36 -0.25 0.46
CA MET A 1 -7.26 0.96 1.31
C MET A 1 -6.30 1.92 0.65
N LEU A 2 -6.64 3.20 0.55
CA LEU A 2 -5.76 4.25 0.02
C LEU A 2 -5.42 5.25 1.13
N GLY A 3 -4.23 5.84 1.09
CA GLY A 3 -3.74 6.84 2.04
C GLY A 3 -2.43 7.48 1.59
N GLN A 4 -1.82 8.26 2.48
CA GLN A 4 -0.46 8.79 2.34
C GLN A 4 0.49 8.07 3.31
N LEU A 5 1.71 7.80 2.86
CA LEU A 5 2.83 7.34 3.66
C LEU A 5 3.78 8.50 3.88
N GLU A 6 3.85 8.95 5.12
CA GLU A 6 4.86 9.90 5.57
C GLU A 6 5.79 9.21 6.57
N GLY A 7 7.09 9.37 6.37
CA GLY A 7 8.07 8.75 7.26
C GLY A 7 9.50 9.09 6.94
N ARG A 8 10.40 8.36 7.57
CA ARG A 8 11.84 8.51 7.38
C ARG A 8 12.51 7.16 7.43
N GLY A 9 13.42 6.91 6.48
CA GLY A 9 14.23 5.71 6.48
C GLY A 9 15.03 5.63 7.77
N LYS A 10 14.83 4.56 8.56
CA LYS A 10 15.41 4.44 9.91
C LYS A 10 16.94 4.51 9.92
N SER A 11 17.61 3.95 8.90
CA SER A 11 19.07 3.96 8.79
C SER A 11 19.60 5.16 8.01
N SER A 12 18.93 5.55 6.92
CA SER A 12 19.40 6.60 6.01
C SER A 12 19.00 8.01 6.42
N GLY A 13 17.97 8.14 7.26
CA GLY A 13 17.37 9.42 7.59
C GLY A 13 16.65 10.11 6.43
N VAL A 14 16.51 9.44 5.27
CA VAL A 14 15.89 10.03 4.07
C VAL A 14 14.38 10.15 4.28
N PRO A 15 13.78 11.33 4.08
CA PRO A 15 12.33 11.51 4.18
C PRO A 15 11.61 10.72 3.08
N VAL A 16 10.46 10.17 3.42
CA VAL A 16 9.54 9.51 2.51
C VAL A 16 8.20 10.23 2.61
N ASP A 17 7.71 10.66 1.45
CA ASP A 17 6.35 11.15 1.26
C ASP A 17 5.86 10.53 -0.05
N ALA A 18 4.87 9.65 0.04
CA ALA A 18 4.35 8.92 -1.10
C ALA A 18 2.89 8.53 -0.90
N SER A 19 2.16 8.37 -2.00
CA SER A 19 0.87 7.68 -1.98
C SER A 19 1.04 6.26 -1.50
N LEU A 20 0.06 5.75 -0.76
CA LEU A 20 0.03 4.39 -0.27
C LEU A 20 -1.28 3.74 -0.63
N GLY A 21 -1.20 2.64 -1.38
CA GLY A 21 -2.31 1.73 -1.60
C GLY A 21 -2.01 0.37 -0.98
N MET A 22 -2.95 -0.16 -0.22
CA MET A 22 -2.83 -1.46 0.45
C MET A 22 -3.93 -2.40 -0.05
N VAL A 23 -3.51 -3.56 -0.55
CA VAL A 23 -4.38 -4.67 -0.97
C VAL A 23 -4.22 -5.82 0.01
N PHE A 24 -5.35 -6.35 0.48
CA PHE A 24 -5.43 -7.43 1.46
C PHE A 24 -6.16 -8.62 0.87
N ASP A 25 -5.54 -9.80 0.89
CA ASP A 25 -6.21 -11.06 0.56
C ASP A 25 -6.65 -11.72 1.86
N PHE A 26 -7.94 -12.05 1.96
CA PHE A 26 -8.50 -12.74 3.13
C PHE A 26 -8.68 -14.23 2.86
N ARG A 27 -8.39 -15.05 3.87
CA ARG A 27 -8.68 -16.48 3.89
C ARG A 27 -9.16 -16.85 5.29
N ASP A 28 -10.30 -17.50 5.37
CA ASP A 28 -10.90 -17.96 6.64
C ASP A 28 -11.04 -16.83 7.69
N GLY A 29 -11.44 -15.63 7.23
CA GLY A 29 -11.64 -14.45 8.09
C GLY A 29 -10.35 -13.73 8.51
N ALA A 30 -9.18 -14.23 8.14
CA ALA A 30 -7.89 -13.62 8.45
C ALA A 30 -7.20 -13.06 7.19
N ILE A 31 -6.34 -12.07 7.36
CA ILE A 31 -5.48 -11.59 6.29
C ILE A 31 -4.40 -12.64 6.02
N SER A 32 -4.43 -13.20 4.82
CA SER A 32 -3.45 -14.18 4.34
C SER A 32 -2.30 -13.54 3.55
N ARG A 33 -2.53 -12.35 2.99
CA ARG A 33 -1.51 -11.58 2.26
C ARG A 33 -1.78 -10.08 2.31
N ILE A 34 -0.70 -9.32 2.38
CA ILE A 34 -0.69 -7.86 2.29
C ILE A 34 0.25 -7.46 1.16
N ARG A 35 -0.19 -6.54 0.30
CA ARG A 35 0.65 -5.88 -0.71
C ARG A 35 0.49 -4.38 -0.58
N GLY A 36 1.61 -3.68 -0.41
CA GLY A 36 1.69 -2.22 -0.40
C GLY A 36 2.25 -1.69 -1.70
N TYR A 37 1.59 -0.68 -2.26
CA TYR A 37 1.96 0.02 -3.49
C TYR A 37 2.15 1.48 -3.16
N LEU A 38 3.18 2.12 -3.71
CA LEU A 38 3.46 3.54 -3.46
C LEU A 38 2.78 4.48 -4.47
N ASP A 39 1.76 3.95 -5.15
CA ASP A 39 0.96 4.61 -6.17
C ASP A 39 -0.48 4.06 -6.07
N HIS A 40 -1.48 4.95 -6.08
CA HIS A 40 -2.88 4.55 -5.95
C HIS A 40 -3.42 3.83 -7.19
N ALA A 41 -3.00 4.24 -8.40
CA ALA A 41 -3.44 3.62 -9.63
C ALA A 41 -2.88 2.19 -9.74
N GLU A 42 -1.63 1.97 -9.33
CA GLU A 42 -1.09 0.61 -9.22
C GLU A 42 -1.87 -0.26 -8.24
N ALA A 43 -2.23 0.30 -7.07
CA ALA A 43 -3.02 -0.42 -6.09
C ALA A 43 -4.43 -0.76 -6.62
N SER A 44 -5.09 0.17 -7.30
CA SER A 44 -6.41 -0.05 -7.90
C SER A 44 -6.35 -1.12 -8.99
N ARG A 45 -5.36 -1.07 -9.89
CA ARG A 45 -5.13 -2.12 -10.89
C ARG A 45 -4.89 -3.48 -10.25
N ALA A 46 -4.06 -3.55 -9.19
CA ALA A 46 -3.80 -4.78 -8.46
C ALA A 46 -5.04 -5.31 -7.72
N ALA A 47 -5.95 -4.42 -7.32
CA ALA A 47 -7.24 -4.77 -6.72
C ALA A 47 -8.33 -5.07 -7.76
N SER A 48 -8.02 -5.02 -9.07
CA SER A 48 -8.99 -5.12 -10.17
C SER A 48 -10.16 -4.13 -10.05
N LEU A 49 -9.88 -2.94 -9.51
CA LEU A 49 -10.83 -1.84 -9.38
C LEU A 49 -10.68 -0.87 -10.56
N PRO A 50 -11.77 -0.25 -11.04
CA PRO A 50 -11.67 0.88 -11.97
C PRO A 50 -10.94 2.06 -11.31
N GLU A 51 -10.25 2.86 -12.12
CA GLU A 51 -9.55 4.08 -11.67
C GLU A 51 -10.51 5.13 -11.07
#